data_AF-A0A964IBZ8-F1
#
_entry.id   AF-A0A964IBZ8-F1
#
_cell.length_a   1.000
_cell.length_b   1.000
_cell.length_c   1.000
_cell.angle_alpha   90.00
_cell.angle_beta   90.00
_cell.angle_gamma   90.00
#
_symmetry.space_group_name_H-M   'P 1'
#
loop_
_entity.id
_entity.type
_entity.pdbx_description
1 polymer ?
#
loop_
_entity_poly.entity_id
_entity_poly.type
_entity_poly.pdbx_seq_one_letter_code
_entity_poly.pdbx_strand_id
1 'polypeptide(L)' 'MAAGFGGGAADKRFRVELYLSAQNLLNRANYVGYSGVITSPFFGQPTNVMNPRKLQVGMRFGF' A
#
# COMPACT_ATOMS: atom_id res chain seq x y z
N MET A 1 13.54 -7.10 5.47
CA MET A 1 14.79 -6.42 5.14
C MET A 1 14.67 -5.92 3.70
N ALA A 2 14.41 -4.63 3.50
CA ALA A 2 14.40 -4.04 2.16
C ALA A 2 15.85 -3.75 1.77
N ALA A 3 16.27 -4.16 0.58
CA ALA A 3 17.58 -3.83 0.04
C ALA A 3 17.70 -2.30 -0.07
N GLY A 4 18.51 -1.71 0.81
CA GLY A 4 18.83 -0.29 0.77
C GLY A 4 19.67 -0.04 -0.47
N PHE A 5 19.20 0.87 -1.34
CA PHE A 5 20.02 1.45 -2.39
C PHE A 5 21.13 2.29 -1.72
N GLY A 6 22.26 1.65 -1.43
CA GLY A 6 23.47 2.32 -0.99
C GLY A 6 24.13 3.00 -2.17
N GLY A 7 24.08 4.33 -2.21
CA GLY A 7 24.76 5.09 -3.27
C GLY A 7 24.65 6.60 -3.12
N GLY A 8 25.63 7.22 -2.45
CA GLY A 8 26.15 8.54 -2.82
C GLY A 8 25.39 9.81 -2.41
N ALA A 9 24.30 9.74 -1.66
CA ALA A 9 23.52 10.91 -1.26
C ALA A 9 23.77 11.42 0.17
N ALA A 10 24.57 10.72 0.98
CA ALA A 10 24.78 11.05 2.41
C ALA A 10 25.40 12.45 2.62
N ASP A 11 26.35 12.85 1.76
CA ASP A 11 27.13 14.10 1.90
C ASP A 11 26.68 15.24 0.96
N LYS A 12 25.50 15.12 0.32
CA LYS A 12 25.00 16.15 -0.60
C LYS A 12 24.18 17.19 0.19
N ARG A 13 24.51 18.48 0.02
CA ARG A 13 23.79 19.64 0.62
C ARG A 13 22.31 19.73 0.23
N PHE A 14 21.91 19.05 -0.85
CA PHE A 14 20.51 18.91 -1.24
C PHE A 14 20.28 17.50 -1.77
N ARG A 15 19.17 16.89 -1.38
CA ARG A 15 18.75 15.55 -1.78
C ARG A 15 17.32 15.58 -2.32
N VAL A 16 17.12 14.98 -3.48
CA VAL A 16 15.79 14.76 -4.06
C VAL A 16 15.61 13.26 -4.21
N GLU A 17 14.59 12.70 -3.56
CA GLU A 17 14.20 11.30 -3.67
C GLU A 17 12.82 11.23 -4.34
N LEU A 18 12.68 10.41 -5.39
CA LEU A 18 11.40 10.12 -6.02
C LEU A 18 10.98 8.71 -5.63
N TYR A 19 9.73 8.55 -5.18
CA TYR A 19 9.18 7.26 -4.81
C TYR A 19 7.89 6.96 -5.56
N LEU A 20 7.77 5.69 -5.96
CA LEU A 20 6.61 5.12 -6.61
C LEU A 20 6.18 3.91 -5.80
N SER A 21 4.92 3.89 -5.35
CA SER A 21 4.32 2.79 -4.62
C SER A 21 3.02 2.39 -5.28
N ALA A 22 2.86 1.11 -5.55
CA ALA A 22 1.68 0.55 -6.16
C ALA A 22 1.09 -0.55 -5.27
N GLN A 23 -0.20 -0.45 -4.96
CA GLN A 23 -0.95 -1.45 -4.20
C GLN A 23 -2.07 -2.00 -5.09
N ASN A 24 -2.23 -3.32 -5.08
CA ASN A 24 -3.25 -4.01 -5.86
C ASN A 24 -3.17 -3.70 -7.38
N LEU A 25 -1.98 -3.90 -8.00
CA LEU A 25 -1.74 -3.58 -9.42
C LEU A 25 -2.71 -4.31 -10.35
N LEU A 26 -3.03 -5.56 -10.02
CA LEU A 26 -3.93 -6.41 -10.81
C LEU A 26 -5.41 -6.13 -10.52
N ASN A 27 -5.72 -5.15 -9.66
CA ASN A 27 -7.08 -4.78 -9.27
C ASN A 27 -7.94 -5.97 -8.80
N ARG A 28 -7.34 -6.88 -8.03
CA ARG A 28 -8.05 -8.03 -7.45
C ARG A 28 -8.89 -7.56 -6.28
N ALA A 29 -10.18 -7.88 -6.29
CA ALA A 29 -11.04 -7.69 -5.13
C ALA A 29 -10.65 -8.69 -4.04
N ASN A 30 -10.08 -8.19 -2.94
CA ASN A 30 -9.79 -9.00 -1.75
C ASN A 30 -10.85 -8.70 -0.70
N TYR A 31 -11.82 -9.61 -0.59
CA TYR A 31 -12.96 -9.50 0.30
C TYR A 31 -12.56 -9.72 1.77
N VAL A 32 -13.16 -8.95 2.68
CA VAL A 32 -12.90 -8.98 4.13
C VAL A 32 -14.19 -8.71 4.92
N GLY A 33 -14.12 -8.82 6.25
CA GLY A 33 -15.26 -8.53 7.12
C GLY A 33 -16.36 -9.58 7.03
N TYR A 34 -15.99 -10.86 7.03
CA TYR A 34 -16.95 -11.96 7.10
C TYR A 34 -17.62 -11.98 8.48
N SER A 35 -18.95 -12.05 8.51
CA SER A 35 -19.68 -12.19 9.77
C SER A 35 -19.60 -13.63 10.28
N GLY A 36 -19.13 -13.81 11.51
CA GLY A 36 -19.07 -15.09 12.21
C GLY A 36 -20.32 -15.41 13.04
N VAL A 37 -21.32 -14.52 13.05
CA VAL A 37 -22.55 -14.71 13.83
C VAL A 37 -23.55 -15.51 13.00
N ILE A 38 -23.78 -16.78 13.36
CA ILE A 38 -24.63 -17.73 12.61
C ILE A 38 -26.07 -17.21 12.42
N THR A 39 -26.57 -16.43 13.36
CA THR A 39 -27.93 -15.84 13.30
C THR A 39 -28.02 -14.61 12.40
N SER A 40 -26.91 -14.11 11.86
CA SER A 40 -26.87 -12.95 10.98
C SER A 40 -27.23 -13.32 9.54
N PRO A 41 -28.02 -12.49 8.82
CA PRO A 41 -28.25 -12.70 7.39
C PRO A 41 -26.97 -12.54 6.55
N PHE A 42 -25.91 -11.98 7.12
CA PHE A 42 -24.61 -11.81 6.48
C PHE A 42 -23.58 -12.86 6.92
N PHE A 43 -24.00 -13.92 7.62
CA PHE A 43 -23.11 -15.00 8.06
C PHE A 43 -22.35 -15.60 6.87
N GLY A 44 -21.02 -15.67 6.98
CA GLY A 44 -20.16 -16.19 5.92
C GLY A 44 -20.08 -15.32 4.66
N GLN A 45 -20.76 -14.17 4.61
CA GLN A 45 -20.71 -13.24 3.48
C GLN A 45 -19.72 -12.10 3.76
N PRO A 46 -18.92 -11.68 2.76
CA PRO A 46 -18.02 -10.55 2.92
C PRO A 46 -18.79 -9.23 2.92
N THR A 47 -18.64 -8.44 3.97
CA THR A 47 -19.30 -7.13 4.09
C THR A 47 -18.44 -5.98 3.56
N ASN A 48 -17.14 -6.20 3.37
CA ASN A 48 -16.19 -5.18 2.97
C ASN A 48 -15.17 -5.72 1.95
N VAL A 49 -14.48 -4.81 1.27
CA VAL A 49 -13.38 -5.12 0.34
C VAL A 49 -12.18 -4.26 0.70
N MET A 50 -10.98 -4.84 0.68
CA MET A 50 -9.74 -4.07 0.87
C MET A 50 -9.55 -3.03 -0.23
N ASN A 51 -8.66 -2.06 0.03
CA ASN A 51 -8.40 -0.97 -0.90
C ASN A 51 -8.21 -1.45 -2.35
N PRO A 52 -8.97 -0.88 -3.31
CA PRO A 52 -8.78 -1.12 -4.74
C PRO A 52 -7.40 -0.69 -5.24
N ARG A 53 -7.13 -0.85 -6.55
CA ARG A 53 -5.86 -0.42 -7.16
C ARG A 53 -5.50 1.01 -6.76
N LYS A 54 -4.31 1.19 -6.21
CA LYS A 54 -3.81 2.49 -5.75
C LYS A 54 -2.38 2.68 -6.19
N LEU A 55 -2.13 3.76 -6.92
CA LEU A 55 -0.81 4.22 -7.31
C LEU A 55 -0.50 5.49 -6.52
N GLN A 56 0.65 5.52 -5.89
CA GLN A 56 1.17 6.66 -5.13
C GLN A 56 2.51 7.04 -5.72
N VAL A 57 2.61 8.31 -6.10
CA VAL A 57 3.85 8.94 -6.52
C VAL A 57 4.15 10.01 -5.49
N GLY A 58 5.42 10.12 -5.10
CA GLY A 58 5.82 11.25 -4.30
C GLY A 58 7.29 11.56 -4.42
N MET A 59 7.63 12.70 -3.85
CA MET A 59 8.95 13.28 -3.91
C MET A 59 9.30 13.76 -2.50
N ARG A 60 10.52 13.46 -2.07
CA ARG A 60 11.09 13.96 -0.82
C ARG A 60 12.29 14.83 -1.15
N PHE A 61 12.25 16.06 -0.65
CA PHE A 61 13.38 16.98 -0.71
C PHE A 61 14.02 17.09 0.68
N GLY A 62 15.34 16.95 0.74
CA GLY A 62 16.16 17.15 1.95
C GLY A 62 17.26 18.17 1.66
N PHE A 63 17.65 18.93 2.67
CA PHE A 63 18.69 19.96 2.63
C PHE A 63 19.56 19.87 3.88
#